data_AF-A0A0J8GKQ4-F1
#
_entry.id   AF-A0A0J8GKQ4-F1
#
_cell.length_a   1.000
_cell.length_b   1.000
_cell.length_c   1.000
_cell.angle_alpha   90.00
_cell.angle_beta   90.00
_cell.angle_gamma   90.00
#
_symmetry.space_group_name_H-M   'P 1'
#
loop_
_entity.id
_entity.type
_entity.pdbx_description
1 polymer ?
#
loop_
_entity_poly.entity_id
_entity_poly.type
_entity_poly.pdbx_seq_one_letter_code
_entity_poly.pdbx_strand_id
1 'polypeptide(L)'
;MNTVVDFLDRRTEDFVNYWISTYYVYSEEYALRRHVEGFLDAQHRETTFLFRKALQYFGKNEGVPHLEEIGQDRHDMQTPFDDAYTNLSTFFTALMEFLMIHHENRTLNCSQAKLFKALLEIRKMEAASGLSLITGYYSQTEEINI
;
A
#
# COMPACT_ATOMS: atom_id res chain seq x y z
N MET A 1 15.20 -6.23 20.54
CA MET A 1 14.59 -4.88 20.53
C MET A 1 13.65 -4.84 19.34
N ASN A 2 12.33 -4.78 19.53
CA ASN A 2 11.39 -4.77 18.41
C ASN A 2 11.54 -3.46 17.63
N THR A 3 11.81 -3.55 16.33
CA THR A 3 11.80 -2.41 15.42
C THR A 3 10.37 -2.08 15.00
N VAL A 4 10.16 -0.90 14.41
CA VAL A 4 8.86 -0.55 13.79
C VAL A 4 8.50 -1.57 12.70
N VAL A 5 9.51 -2.08 11.97
CA VAL A 5 9.33 -3.12 10.95
C VAL A 5 8.85 -4.43 11.58
N ASP A 6 9.48 -4.90 12.66
CA ASP A 6 9.04 -6.12 13.36
C ASP A 6 7.63 -5.99 13.94
N PHE A 7 7.21 -4.77 14.27
CA PHE A 7 5.84 -4.48 14.70
C PHE A 7 4.87 -4.58 13.52
N LEU A 8 5.17 -3.92 12.40
CA LEU A 8 4.34 -3.95 11.20
C LEU A 8 4.21 -5.36 10.63
N ASP A 9 5.29 -6.14 10.60
CA ASP A 9 5.29 -7.52 10.10
C ASP A 9 4.30 -8.40 10.90
N ARG A 10 4.38 -8.35 12.24
CA ARG A 10 3.48 -9.08 13.14
C ARG A 10 2.03 -8.60 13.13
N ARG A 11 1.79 -7.35 12.70
CA ARG A 11 0.46 -6.72 12.66
C ARG A 11 -0.04 -6.50 11.23
N THR A 12 0.56 -7.18 10.25
CA THR A 12 0.19 -7.02 8.83
C THR A 12 -1.30 -7.23 8.61
N GLU A 13 -1.87 -8.31 9.14
CA GLU A 13 -3.29 -8.64 8.95
C GLU A 13 -4.19 -7.54 9.53
N ASP A 14 -3.89 -7.08 10.75
CA ASP A 14 -4.65 -6.01 11.41
C ASP A 14 -4.59 -4.70 10.61
N PHE A 15 -3.41 -4.36 10.09
CA PHE A 15 -3.21 -3.16 9.30
C PHE A 15 -3.96 -3.24 7.96
N VAL A 16 -3.88 -4.36 7.23
CA VAL A 16 -4.59 -4.52 5.96
C VAL A 16 -6.10 -4.47 6.18
N ASN A 17 -6.61 -5.10 7.24
CA ASN A 17 -8.02 -4.99 7.61
C ASN A 17 -8.42 -3.56 7.97
N TYR A 18 -7.56 -2.82 8.66
CA TYR A 18 -7.78 -1.39 8.95
C TYR A 18 -7.90 -0.57 7.67
N TRP A 19 -6.96 -0.70 6.74
CA TRP A 19 -7.01 0.02 5.46
C TRP A 19 -8.25 -0.37 4.64
N ILE A 20 -8.57 -1.66 4.55
CA ILE A 20 -9.73 -2.12 3.78
C ILE A 20 -11.01 -1.49 4.32
N SER A 21 -11.25 -1.64 5.64
CA SER A 21 -12.48 -1.19 6.29
C SER A 21 -12.61 0.33 6.38
N THR A 22 -11.49 1.06 6.37
CA THR A 22 -11.48 2.53 6.54
C THR A 22 -11.49 3.27 5.20
N TYR A 23 -10.80 2.75 4.19
CA TYR A 23 -10.58 3.45 2.92
C TYR A 23 -11.05 2.65 1.71
N TYR A 24 -10.56 1.42 1.55
CA TYR A 24 -10.75 0.67 0.30
C TYR A 24 -12.22 0.41 -0.04
N VAL A 25 -13.06 0.15 0.96
CA VAL A 25 -14.51 -0.07 0.76
C VAL A 25 -15.27 1.14 0.20
N TYR A 26 -14.64 2.30 0.11
CA TYR A 26 -15.20 3.51 -0.49
C TYR A 26 -14.63 3.81 -1.90
N SER A 27 -13.75 2.96 -2.42
CA SER A 27 -13.17 3.10 -3.77
C SER A 27 -14.16 2.74 -4.88
N GLU A 28 -13.90 3.25 -6.08
CA GLU A 28 -14.66 2.86 -7.27
C GLU A 28 -14.38 1.40 -7.64
N GLU A 29 -13.13 0.95 -7.52
CA GLU A 29 -12.77 -0.46 -7.72
C GLU A 29 -13.64 -1.39 -6.87
N TYR A 30 -13.79 -1.09 -5.58
CA TYR A 30 -14.66 -1.86 -4.69
C TYR A 30 -16.12 -1.80 -5.12
N ALA A 31 -16.65 -0.60 -5.44
CA ALA A 31 -18.03 -0.45 -5.89
C ALA A 31 -18.33 -1.31 -7.13
N LEU A 32 -17.37 -1.40 -8.06
CA LEU A 32 -17.45 -2.17 -9.30
C LEU A 32 -17.33 -3.68 -9.10
N ARG A 33 -16.71 -4.14 -8.01
CA ARG A 33 -16.29 -5.57 -7.89
C ARG A 33 -16.78 -6.27 -6.64
N ARG A 34 -17.38 -5.56 -5.68
CA ARG A 34 -17.92 -6.12 -4.41
C ARG A 34 -18.93 -7.26 -4.56
N HIS A 35 -19.51 -7.43 -5.74
CA HIS A 35 -20.48 -8.47 -6.06
C HIS A 35 -19.84 -9.71 -6.69
N VAL A 36 -18.55 -9.67 -7.03
CA VAL A 36 -17.78 -10.83 -7.49
C VAL A 36 -17.41 -11.68 -6.28
N GLU A 37 -17.78 -12.96 -6.32
CA GLU A 37 -17.49 -13.91 -5.24
C GLU A 37 -15.98 -14.02 -5.00
N GLY A 38 -15.56 -13.93 -3.73
CA GLY A 38 -14.16 -14.04 -3.32
C GLY A 38 -13.27 -12.83 -3.66
N PHE A 39 -13.81 -11.75 -4.25
CA PHE A 39 -13.03 -10.58 -4.63
C PHE A 39 -12.32 -9.91 -3.44
N LEU A 40 -13.05 -9.63 -2.35
CA LEU A 40 -12.46 -9.03 -1.15
C LEU A 40 -11.37 -9.90 -0.53
N ASP A 41 -11.56 -11.23 -0.53
CA ASP A 41 -10.57 -12.16 0.00
C ASP A 41 -9.31 -12.19 -0.88
N ALA A 42 -9.47 -12.10 -2.20
CA ALA A 42 -8.35 -12.01 -3.14
C ALA A 42 -7.57 -10.70 -2.93
N GLN A 43 -8.28 -9.57 -2.86
CA GLN A 43 -7.70 -8.26 -2.58
C GLN A 43 -6.94 -8.24 -1.26
N HIS A 44 -7.53 -8.81 -0.20
CA HIS A 44 -6.90 -8.91 1.10
C HIS A 44 -5.61 -9.73 1.05
N ARG A 45 -5.62 -10.90 0.38
CA ARG A 45 -4.43 -11.76 0.23
C ARG A 45 -3.32 -11.08 -0.57
N GLU A 46 -3.67 -10.46 -1.69
CA GLU A 46 -2.74 -9.73 -2.55
C GLU A 46 -2.08 -8.58 -1.78
N THR A 47 -2.89 -7.71 -1.16
CA THR A 47 -2.41 -6.57 -0.38
C THR A 47 -1.50 -7.01 0.77
N THR A 48 -1.88 -8.07 1.48
CA THR A 48 -1.08 -8.65 2.56
C THR A 48 0.28 -9.14 2.07
N PHE A 49 0.29 -9.85 0.93
CA PHE A 49 1.52 -10.33 0.32
C PHE A 49 2.44 -9.18 -0.09
N LEU A 50 1.90 -8.20 -0.80
CA LEU A 50 2.63 -7.03 -1.28
C LEU A 50 3.18 -6.20 -0.12
N PHE A 51 2.41 -6.00 0.95
CA PHE A 51 2.89 -5.26 2.11
C PHE A 51 4.05 -5.98 2.81
N ARG A 52 3.95 -7.29 3.04
CA ARG A 52 5.06 -8.06 3.61
C ARG A 52 6.31 -7.99 2.73
N LYS A 53 6.14 -8.01 1.41
CA LYS A 53 7.24 -7.79 0.47
C LYS A 53 7.82 -6.38 0.63
N ALA A 54 7.00 -5.35 0.64
CA ALA A 54 7.46 -3.96 0.83
C ALA A 54 8.25 -3.77 2.13
N LEU A 55 7.84 -4.42 3.24
CA LEU A 55 8.57 -4.38 4.50
C LEU A 55 10.01 -4.93 4.40
N GLN A 56 10.28 -5.86 3.49
CA GLN A 56 11.64 -6.38 3.24
C GLN A 56 12.58 -5.34 2.61
N TYR A 57 12.00 -4.29 2.01
CA TYR A 57 12.72 -3.17 1.39
C TYR A 57 12.72 -1.92 2.27
N PHE A 58 12.09 -1.97 3.45
CA PHE A 58 12.02 -0.84 4.36
C PHE A 58 13.42 -0.37 4.79
N GLY A 59 13.75 0.90 4.53
CA GLY A 59 15.06 1.46 4.84
C GLY A 59 16.18 1.05 3.88
N LYS A 60 15.87 0.27 2.85
CA LYS A 60 16.74 0.08 1.68
C LYS A 60 16.30 1.13 0.67
N ASN A 61 17.24 1.89 0.11
CA ASN A 61 16.93 2.91 -0.91
C ASN A 61 16.54 2.26 -2.26
N GLU A 62 15.68 1.25 -2.22
CA GLU A 62 15.24 0.41 -3.31
C GLU A 62 13.71 0.55 -3.44
N GLY A 63 13.19 0.49 -4.67
CA GLY A 63 11.75 0.52 -4.90
C GLY A 63 11.06 -0.73 -4.37
N VAL A 64 9.77 -0.62 -4.03
CA VAL A 64 8.94 -1.78 -3.72
C VAL A 64 8.71 -2.57 -5.02
N PRO A 65 9.06 -3.87 -5.08
CA PRO A 65 8.92 -4.67 -6.30
C PRO A 65 7.44 -4.86 -6.67
N HIS A 66 7.18 -5.17 -7.94
CA HIS A 66 5.85 -5.48 -8.51
C HIS A 66 4.87 -4.30 -8.64
N LEU A 67 5.23 -3.06 -8.26
CA LEU A 67 4.31 -1.93 -8.38
C LEU A 67 4.06 -1.46 -9.82
N GLU A 68 5.02 -1.67 -10.73
CA GLU A 68 4.80 -1.42 -12.16
C GLU A 68 3.80 -2.44 -12.72
N GLU A 69 3.93 -3.72 -12.35
CA GLU A 69 2.98 -4.78 -12.73
C GLU A 69 1.56 -4.46 -12.22
N ILE A 70 1.44 -3.96 -10.98
CA ILE A 70 0.15 -3.50 -10.43
C ILE A 70 -0.43 -2.35 -11.24
N GLY A 71 0.39 -1.40 -11.69
CA GLY A 71 -0.06 -0.32 -12.57
C GLY A 71 -0.66 -0.87 -13.87
N GLN A 72 0.02 -1.82 -14.50
CA GLN A 72 -0.44 -2.50 -15.72
C GLN A 72 -1.74 -3.26 -15.47
N ASP A 73 -1.82 -4.04 -14.40
CA ASP A 73 -3.02 -4.80 -14.04
C ASP A 73 -4.22 -3.88 -13.84
N ARG A 74 -4.05 -2.73 -13.17
CA ARG A 74 -5.14 -1.78 -12.94
C ARG A 74 -5.59 -1.09 -14.22
N HIS A 75 -4.66 -0.81 -15.14
CA HIS A 75 -5.00 -0.35 -16.50
C HIS A 75 -5.81 -1.42 -17.25
N ASP A 76 -5.34 -2.67 -17.28
CA ASP A 76 -6.00 -3.79 -17.97
C ASP A 76 -7.39 -4.09 -17.40
N MET A 77 -7.56 -3.89 -16.10
CA MET A 77 -8.83 -3.98 -15.39
C MET A 77 -9.76 -2.77 -15.62
N GLN A 78 -9.32 -1.76 -16.37
CA GLN A 78 -10.04 -0.50 -16.61
C GLN A 78 -10.43 0.23 -15.32
N THR A 79 -9.62 0.08 -14.26
CA THR A 79 -9.79 0.89 -13.04
C THR A 79 -9.29 2.30 -13.34
N PRO A 80 -10.09 3.36 -13.12
CA PRO A 80 -9.64 4.73 -13.35
C PRO A 80 -8.33 5.04 -12.64
N PHE A 81 -7.41 5.73 -13.34
CA PHE A 81 -6.07 6.00 -12.82
C PHE A 81 -6.11 6.78 -11.48
N ASP A 82 -7.03 7.73 -11.36
CA ASP A 82 -7.23 8.51 -10.14
C ASP A 82 -7.72 7.64 -8.98
N ASP A 83 -8.60 6.66 -9.21
CA ASP A 83 -8.99 5.67 -8.20
C ASP A 83 -7.80 4.76 -7.80
N ALA A 84 -7.03 4.26 -8.79
CA ALA A 84 -5.84 3.43 -8.53
C ALA A 84 -4.77 4.19 -7.71
N TYR A 85 -4.50 5.45 -8.07
CA TYR A 85 -3.56 6.30 -7.34
C TYR A 85 -4.09 6.64 -5.94
N THR A 86 -5.39 6.94 -5.81
CA THR A 86 -6.03 7.22 -4.53
C THR A 86 -5.98 6.00 -3.60
N ASN A 87 -6.19 4.79 -4.12
CA ASN A 87 -6.07 3.55 -3.36
C ASN A 87 -4.64 3.35 -2.83
N LEU A 88 -3.61 3.65 -3.64
CA LEU A 88 -2.23 3.63 -3.19
C LEU A 88 -1.97 4.68 -2.09
N SER A 89 -2.39 5.93 -2.28
CA SER A 89 -2.17 7.01 -1.29
C SER A 89 -2.92 6.76 0.02
N THR A 90 -4.13 6.22 -0.03
CA THR A 90 -4.90 5.88 1.18
C THR A 90 -4.28 4.72 1.94
N PHE A 91 -3.62 3.77 1.25
CA PHE A 91 -2.85 2.70 1.91
C PHE A 91 -1.70 3.26 2.75
N PHE A 92 -0.90 4.18 2.19
CA PHE A 92 0.18 4.84 2.93
C PHE A 92 -0.35 5.76 4.04
N THR A 93 -1.48 6.42 3.81
CA THR A 93 -2.17 7.20 4.85
C THR A 93 -2.57 6.32 6.03
N ALA A 94 -3.25 5.21 5.75
CA ALA A 94 -3.65 4.24 6.75
C ALA A 94 -2.45 3.68 7.52
N LEU A 95 -1.32 3.44 6.84
CA LEU A 95 -0.11 2.93 7.48
C LEU A 95 0.48 3.92 8.51
N MET A 96 0.51 5.21 8.16
CA MET A 96 0.98 6.25 9.07
C MET A 96 0.03 6.39 10.27
N GLU A 97 -1.28 6.43 10.03
CA GLU A 97 -2.30 6.47 11.10
C GLU A 97 -2.18 5.26 12.03
N PHE A 98 -2.06 4.06 11.47
CA PHE A 98 -1.92 2.81 12.21
C PHE A 98 -0.73 2.88 13.18
N LEU A 99 0.43 3.35 12.72
CA LEU A 99 1.60 3.53 13.57
C LEU A 99 1.36 4.58 14.67
N MET A 100 0.70 5.69 14.35
CA MET A 100 0.40 6.76 15.32
C MET A 100 -0.56 6.27 16.41
N ILE A 101 -1.65 5.61 16.03
CA ILE A 101 -2.63 5.00 16.94
C ILE A 101 -1.94 4.01 17.88
N HIS A 102 -1.10 3.13 17.33
CA HIS A 102 -0.41 2.12 18.14
C HIS A 102 0.68 2.71 19.04
N HIS A 103 1.33 3.79 18.61
CA HIS A 103 2.27 4.55 19.45
C HIS A 103 1.54 5.26 20.61
N GLU A 104 0.43 5.96 20.33
CA GLU A 104 -0.40 6.63 21.34
C GLU A 104 -0.93 5.63 22.38
N ASN A 105 -1.43 4.48 21.91
CA ASN A 105 -1.94 3.40 22.76
C ASN A 105 -0.84 2.56 23.43
N ARG A 106 0.45 2.92 23.27
CA ARG A 106 1.61 2.22 23.85
C ARG A 106 1.72 0.73 23.48
N THR A 107 1.16 0.36 22.35
CA THR A 107 1.22 -1.02 21.81
C THR A 107 2.34 -1.19 20.78
N LEU A 108 2.82 -0.09 20.21
CA LEU A 108 4.11 0.02 19.53
C LEU A 108 5.16 0.56 20.51
N ASN A 109 6.06 -0.30 21.01
CA ASN A 109 7.13 0.10 21.92
C ASN A 109 8.37 0.57 21.14
N CYS A 110 8.40 1.85 20.77
CA CYS A 110 9.58 2.51 20.21
C CYS A 110 9.73 3.94 20.73
N SER A 111 10.92 4.53 20.59
CA SER A 111 11.10 5.96 20.87
C SER A 111 10.46 6.82 19.77
N GLN A 112 10.08 8.04 20.13
CA GLN A 112 9.55 9.02 19.17
C GLN A 112 10.49 9.26 17.98
N ALA A 113 11.80 9.33 18.21
CA ALA A 113 12.80 9.46 17.15
C ALA A 113 12.77 8.28 16.15
N LYS A 114 12.53 7.05 16.64
CA LYS A 114 12.40 5.87 15.77
C LYS A 114 11.09 5.89 14.98
N LEU A 115 10.00 6.31 15.62
CA LEU A 115 8.72 6.50 14.93
C LEU A 115 8.86 7.51 13.80
N PHE A 116 9.41 8.69 14.06
CA PHE A 116 9.59 9.73 13.05
C PHE A 116 10.49 9.30 11.90
N LYS A 117 11.57 8.55 12.19
CA LYS A 117 12.41 7.97 11.14
C LYS A 117 11.62 6.99 10.27
N ALA A 118 10.76 6.17 10.86
CA ALA A 118 9.92 5.24 10.11
C ALA A 118 8.87 5.98 9.25
N LEU A 119 8.19 6.99 9.79
CA LEU A 119 7.23 7.79 9.04
C LEU A 119 7.85 8.49 7.84
N LEU A 120 9.07 9.04 7.99
CA LEU A 120 9.79 9.65 6.87
C LEU A 120 10.13 8.62 5.79
N GLU A 121 10.51 7.41 6.20
CA GLU A 121 10.81 6.34 5.24
C GLU A 121 9.56 5.87 4.49
N ILE A 122 8.42 5.76 5.18
CA ILE A 122 7.12 5.46 4.57
C ILE A 122 6.78 6.49 3.49
N ARG A 123 7.02 7.79 3.72
CA ARG A 123 6.80 8.84 2.72
C ARG A 123 7.67 8.69 1.48
N LYS A 124 8.92 8.24 1.63
CA LYS A 124 9.78 7.97 0.47
C LYS A 124 9.30 6.75 -0.30
N MET A 125 8.88 5.70 0.41
CA MET A 125 8.28 4.52 -0.20
C MET A 125 7.02 4.89 -0.97
N GLU A 126 6.14 5.73 -0.40
CA GLU A 126 4.95 6.27 -1.05
C GLU A 126 5.30 6.97 -2.37
N ALA A 127 6.27 7.90 -2.34
CA ALA A 127 6.69 8.63 -3.54
C ALA A 127 7.25 7.70 -4.63
N ALA A 128 8.12 6.77 -4.26
CA ALA A 128 8.68 5.78 -5.20
C ALA A 128 7.58 4.87 -5.76
N SER A 129 6.65 4.45 -4.90
CA SER A 129 5.54 3.58 -5.28
C SER A 129 4.59 4.26 -6.25
N GLY A 130 4.29 5.54 -6.02
CA GLY A 130 3.46 6.35 -6.90
C GLY A 130 4.08 6.50 -8.29
N LEU A 131 5.40 6.69 -8.37
CA LEU A 131 6.11 6.75 -9.65
C LEU A 131 6.03 5.41 -10.41
N SER A 132 6.29 4.29 -9.74
CA SER A 132 6.17 2.96 -10.35
C SER A 132 4.75 2.66 -10.82
N LEU A 133 3.72 3.04 -10.04
CA LEU A 133 2.33 2.88 -10.44
C LEU A 133 2.02 3.68 -11.70
N ILE A 134 2.46 4.95 -11.78
CA ILE A 134 2.32 5.80 -12.98
C ILE A 134 2.99 5.13 -14.18
N THR A 135 4.25 4.73 -14.03
CA THR A 135 5.02 4.09 -15.11
C THR A 135 4.32 2.84 -15.62
N GLY A 136 3.89 1.94 -14.73
CA GLY A 136 3.18 0.73 -15.11
C GLY A 136 1.83 0.99 -15.77
N TYR A 137 1.02 1.88 -15.19
CA TYR A 137 -0.33 2.18 -15.70
C TYR A 137 -0.30 2.75 -17.11
N TYR A 138 0.70 3.58 -17.43
CA TYR A 138 0.83 4.22 -18.75
C TYR A 138 1.79 3.51 -19.71
N SER A 139 2.44 2.40 -19.33
CA SER A 139 3.45 1.76 -20.17
C SER A 139 2.91 1.24 -21.51
N GLN A 140 1.61 0.88 -21.58
CA GLN A 140 0.97 0.42 -22.82
C GLN A 140 0.55 1.58 -23.75
N THR A 141 0.48 2.81 -23.24
CA THR A 141 0.08 3.98 -24.05
C THR A 141 1.18 4.45 -25.02
N GLU A 142 2.44 4.06 -24.79
CA GLU A 142 3.57 4.41 -25.66
C GLU A 142 3.67 3.51 -26.91
N GLU A 143 3.03 2.33 -26.95
CA GLU A 143 3.13 1.40 -28.09
C GLU A 143 2.23 1.75 -29.29
N ILE A 144 1.35 2.76 -29.19
CA ILE A 144 0.37 3.11 -30.27
C ILE A 144 0.83 4.29 -31.15
N ASN A 145 2.09 4.73 -31.07
CA ASN A 145 2.62 5.81 -31.91
C ASN A 145 3.85 5.40 -32.74
N ILE A 146 3.75 4.31 -33.53
CA ILE A 146 4.68 4.01 -34.63
C ILE A 146 3.89 3.67 -35.90
#